data_AF-A0A3D1ZMP4-F1
#
_entry.id   AF-A0A3D1ZMP4-F1
#
_cell.length_a   1.000
_cell.length_b   1.000
_cell.length_c   1.000
_cell.angle_alpha   90.00
_cell.angle_beta   90.00
_cell.angle_gamma   90.00
#
_symmetry.space_group_name_H-M   'P 1'
#
loop_
_entity.id
_entity.type
_entity.pdbx_description
1 polymer ?
#
loop_
_entity_poly.entity_id
_entity_poly.type
_entity_poly.pdbx_seq_one_letter_code
_entity_poly.pdbx_strand_id
1 'polypeptide(L)'
;AAQAIAVKKLDELYERLINRQTHVMGLHARVAYWLSALTGRRHKIVPERGLYFWGGVGRGKTYLMDMFYDSVPGEAKLRIHFHRFMRRVHHELADLDGVKNPLERVADKIAAEASLICFDEFFVSDITDAMILAGMFEALFDRGVCLVATSNIAPDGLYKDGLQRARFLPAIALINAHTEVL
;
A
#
# COMPACT_ATOMS: atom_id res chain seq x y z
N ALA A 1 -26.79 -0.81 -2.48
CA ALA A 1 -26.06 0.21 -3.27
C ALA A 1 -24.58 0.27 -2.91
N ALA A 2 -24.20 0.63 -1.68
CA ALA A 2 -22.78 0.79 -1.28
C ALA A 2 -21.91 -0.47 -1.47
N GLN A 3 -22.38 -1.66 -1.04
CA GLN A 3 -21.63 -2.90 -1.23
C GLN A 3 -21.46 -3.29 -2.71
N ALA A 4 -22.44 -3.00 -3.56
CA ALA A 4 -22.33 -3.26 -5.00
C ALA A 4 -21.27 -2.36 -5.65
N ILE A 5 -21.16 -1.10 -5.21
CA ILE A 5 -20.10 -0.18 -5.65
C ILE A 5 -18.74 -0.71 -5.20
N ALA A 6 -18.62 -1.14 -3.94
CA ALA A 6 -17.38 -1.70 -3.41
C ALA A 6 -16.91 -2.94 -4.20
N VAL A 7 -17.82 -3.88 -4.49
CA VAL A 7 -17.52 -5.06 -5.32
C VAL A 7 -17.07 -4.64 -6.72
N LYS A 8 -17.80 -3.73 -7.37
CA LYS A 8 -17.42 -3.22 -8.69
C LYS A 8 -16.02 -2.60 -8.68
N LYS A 9 -15.69 -1.84 -7.64
CA LYS A 9 -14.38 -1.19 -7.50
C LYS A 9 -13.25 -2.18 -7.26
N LEU A 10 -13.51 -3.25 -6.51
CA LEU A 10 -12.56 -4.35 -6.33
C LEU A 10 -12.33 -5.10 -7.64
N ASP A 11 -13.38 -5.33 -8.42
CA ASP A 11 -13.31 -5.94 -9.75
C ASP A 11 -12.49 -5.07 -10.73
N GLU A 12 -12.76 -3.77 -10.77
CA GLU A 12 -11.98 -2.80 -11.55
C GLU A 12 -10.50 -2.77 -11.15
N LEU A 13 -10.18 -2.90 -9.86
CA LEU A 13 -8.81 -2.98 -9.37
C LEU A 13 -8.16 -4.32 -9.73
N TYR A 14 -8.88 -5.42 -9.58
CA TYR A 14 -8.43 -6.77 -9.94
C TYR A 14 -7.98 -6.79 -11.41
N GLU A 15 -8.82 -6.33 -12.32
CA GLU A 15 -8.51 -6.30 -13.76
C GLU A 15 -7.24 -5.47 -14.06
N ARG A 16 -7.07 -4.31 -13.40
CA ARG A 16 -5.84 -3.50 -13.53
C ARG A 16 -4.60 -4.24 -13.04
N LEU A 17 -4.69 -4.96 -11.91
CA LEU A 17 -3.58 -5.74 -11.36
C LEU A 17 -3.19 -6.90 -12.29
N ILE A 18 -4.16 -7.64 -12.84
CA ILE A 18 -3.91 -8.73 -13.79
C ILE A 18 -3.24 -8.21 -15.07
N ASN A 19 -3.76 -7.12 -15.63
CA ASN A 19 -3.20 -6.49 -16.83
C ASN A 19 -1.76 -6.03 -16.61
N ARG A 20 -1.45 -5.52 -15.41
CA ARG A 20 -0.07 -5.16 -15.05
C ARG A 20 0.85 -6.39 -14.94
N GLN A 21 0.41 -7.47 -14.30
CA GLN A 21 1.21 -8.70 -14.17
C GLN A 21 1.53 -9.32 -15.54
N THR A 22 0.53 -9.42 -16.41
CA THR A 22 0.69 -9.98 -17.77
C THR A 22 1.67 -9.16 -18.63
N HIS A 23 1.63 -7.82 -18.53
CA HIS A 23 2.58 -6.95 -19.22
C HIS A 23 4.02 -7.11 -18.74
N VAL A 24 4.26 -7.32 -17.43
CA VAL A 24 5.61 -7.54 -16.88
C VAL A 24 6.19 -8.89 -17.31
N MET A 25 5.35 -9.90 -17.51
CA MET A 25 5.78 -11.26 -17.90
C MET A 25 6.07 -11.42 -19.40
N GLY A 26 5.73 -10.45 -20.25
CA GLY A 26 5.98 -10.51 -21.69
C GLY A 26 7.48 -10.45 -22.04
N LEU A 27 7.95 -11.35 -22.92
CA LEU A 27 9.34 -11.38 -23.41
C LEU A 27 9.81 -10.01 -23.93
N HIS A 28 8.95 -9.29 -24.65
CA HIS A 28 9.23 -7.95 -25.17
C HIS A 28 9.39 -6.89 -24.08
N ALA A 29 8.61 -6.96 -23.00
CA ALA A 29 8.73 -6.05 -21.86
C ALA A 29 10.04 -6.29 -21.09
N ARG A 30 10.48 -7.55 -20.95
CA ARG A 30 11.77 -7.90 -20.34
C ARG A 30 12.95 -7.39 -21.16
N VAL A 31 12.88 -7.48 -22.49
CA VAL A 31 13.91 -6.94 -23.40
C VAL A 31 13.93 -5.41 -23.34
N ALA A 32 12.77 -4.75 -23.36
CA ALA A 32 12.67 -3.29 -23.23
C ALA A 32 13.19 -2.79 -21.87
N TYR A 33 12.89 -3.50 -20.77
CA TYR A 33 13.40 -3.20 -19.44
C TYR A 33 14.94 -3.28 -19.39
N TRP A 34 15.53 -4.35 -19.91
CA TRP A 34 16.99 -4.51 -19.97
C TRP A 34 17.66 -3.45 -20.85
N LEU A 35 17.07 -3.13 -22.01
CA LEU A 35 17.55 -2.04 -22.88
C LEU A 35 17.42 -0.66 -22.19
N SER A 36 16.34 -0.41 -21.46
CA SER A 36 16.16 0.84 -20.71
C SER A 36 17.20 0.99 -19.61
N ALA A 37 17.59 -0.10 -18.96
CA ALA A 37 18.62 -0.13 -17.93
C ALA A 37 20.02 0.23 -18.50
N LEU A 38 20.28 -0.08 -19.77
CA LEU A 38 21.50 0.36 -20.48
C LEU A 38 21.48 1.85 -20.85
N THR A 39 20.30 2.43 -21.08
CA THR A 39 20.14 3.86 -21.44
C THR A 39 20.02 4.81 -20.24
N GLY A 40 20.05 4.29 -19.01
CA GLY A 40 19.92 5.09 -17.78
C GLY A 40 18.51 5.66 -17.53
N ARG A 41 17.55 5.42 -18.42
CA ARG A 41 16.12 5.76 -18.20
C ARG A 41 15.48 4.69 -17.31
N ARG A 42 15.50 4.90 -15.99
CA ARG A 42 14.64 4.14 -15.07
C ARG A 42 13.19 4.41 -15.44
N HIS A 43 12.49 3.40 -15.95
CA HIS A 43 11.04 3.46 -16.11
C HIS A 43 10.44 3.58 -14.71
N LYS A 44 9.84 4.73 -14.38
CA LYS A 44 9.21 4.92 -13.06
C LYS A 44 8.05 3.93 -12.97
N ILE A 45 8.13 3.01 -12.00
CA ILE A 45 7.05 2.06 -11.74
C ILE A 45 5.94 2.88 -11.07
N VAL A 46 4.81 3.06 -11.77
CA VAL A 46 3.66 3.76 -11.19
C VAL A 46 2.81 2.73 -10.44
N PRO A 47 2.50 2.94 -9.15
CA PRO A 47 1.62 2.05 -8.41
C PRO A 47 0.21 2.12 -8.99
N GLU A 48 -0.51 0.99 -8.98
CA GLU A 48 -1.94 1.02 -9.25
C GLU A 48 -2.64 1.78 -8.13
N ARG A 49 -3.59 2.65 -8.50
CA ARG A 49 -4.43 3.32 -7.51
C ARG A 49 -5.29 2.29 -6.80
N GLY A 50 -5.07 2.09 -5.51
CA GLY A 50 -5.75 1.08 -4.70
C GLY A 50 -7.05 1.59 -4.08
N LEU A 51 -7.50 0.99 -2.98
CA LEU A 51 -8.82 1.25 -2.39
C LEU A 51 -8.74 1.44 -0.87
N TYR A 52 -9.49 2.38 -0.33
CA TYR A 52 -9.61 2.61 1.11
C TYR A 52 -11.07 2.51 1.53
N PHE A 53 -11.45 1.38 2.11
CA PHE A 53 -12.80 1.15 2.62
C PHE A 53 -12.93 1.69 4.03
N TRP A 54 -13.88 2.57 4.26
CA TRP A 54 -14.19 3.07 5.59
C TRP A 54 -15.67 2.98 5.93
N GLY A 55 -15.97 3.02 7.23
CA GLY A 55 -17.35 2.99 7.73
C GLY A 55 -17.45 2.23 9.06
N GLY A 56 -18.64 2.16 9.63
CA GLY A 56 -18.84 1.52 10.94
C GLY A 56 -18.50 0.01 10.99
N VAL A 57 -18.48 -0.53 12.21
CA VAL A 57 -18.34 -1.96 12.48
C VAL A 57 -19.50 -2.75 11.85
N GLY A 58 -19.25 -3.99 11.42
CA GLY A 58 -20.29 -4.89 10.90
C GLY A 58 -20.79 -4.60 9.49
N ARG A 59 -20.09 -3.77 8.70
CA ARG A 59 -20.47 -3.42 7.32
C ARG A 59 -19.91 -4.35 6.23
N GLY A 60 -19.14 -5.37 6.62
CA GLY A 60 -18.58 -6.37 5.71
C GLY A 60 -17.30 -5.95 4.98
N LYS A 61 -16.62 -4.88 5.41
CA LYS A 61 -15.37 -4.38 4.78
C LYS A 61 -14.28 -5.45 4.72
N THR A 62 -14.02 -6.09 5.87
CA THR A 62 -13.02 -7.17 5.97
C THR A 62 -13.39 -8.34 5.06
N TYR A 63 -14.66 -8.75 5.06
CA TYR A 63 -15.12 -9.83 4.17
C TYR A 63 -14.90 -9.51 2.67
N LEU A 64 -15.19 -8.28 2.23
CA LEU A 64 -14.94 -7.85 0.85
C LEU A 64 -13.44 -7.84 0.52
N MET A 65 -12.61 -7.37 1.45
CA MET A 65 -11.16 -7.40 1.30
C MET A 65 -10.62 -8.83 1.22
N ASP A 66 -11.16 -9.76 2.00
CA ASP A 66 -10.76 -11.17 2.02
C ASP A 66 -11.04 -11.82 0.68
N MET A 67 -12.26 -11.67 0.17
CA MET A 67 -12.64 -12.18 -1.15
C MET A 67 -11.74 -11.64 -2.27
N PHE A 68 -11.43 -10.34 -2.23
CA PHE A 68 -10.53 -9.73 -3.21
C PHE A 68 -9.08 -10.23 -3.07
N TYR A 69 -8.57 -10.30 -1.85
CA TYR A 69 -7.21 -10.80 -1.62
C TYR A 69 -7.06 -12.23 -2.13
N ASP A 70 -8.04 -13.10 -1.86
CA ASP A 70 -8.03 -14.49 -2.29
C ASP A 70 -8.18 -14.63 -3.81
N SER A 71 -8.90 -13.72 -4.48
CA SER A 71 -9.09 -13.77 -5.94
C SER A 71 -7.86 -13.32 -6.73
N VAL A 72 -7.05 -12.40 -6.21
CA VAL A 72 -5.83 -11.92 -6.89
C VAL A 72 -4.80 -13.07 -6.98
N PRO A 73 -4.36 -13.48 -8.18
CA PRO A 73 -3.41 -14.57 -8.36
C PRO A 73 -1.98 -14.18 -7.98
N GLY A 74 -1.20 -15.20 -7.63
CA GLY A 74 0.21 -15.07 -7.29
C GLY A 74 0.48 -14.82 -5.81
N GLU A 75 1.75 -14.96 -5.43
CA GLU A 75 2.23 -14.86 -4.04
C GLU A 75 2.74 -13.46 -3.69
N ALA A 76 2.87 -12.56 -4.68
CA ALA A 76 3.38 -11.20 -4.50
C ALA A 76 2.31 -10.24 -3.92
N LYS A 77 1.62 -10.70 -2.88
CA LYS A 77 0.56 -10.01 -2.15
C LYS A 77 0.71 -10.27 -0.65
N LEU A 78 0.44 -9.27 0.17
CA LEU A 78 0.53 -9.36 1.63
C LEU A 78 -0.75 -8.85 2.27
N ARG A 79 -1.41 -9.67 3.08
CA ARG A 79 -2.48 -9.24 3.96
C ARG A 79 -2.00 -9.22 5.41
N ILE A 80 -2.20 -8.09 6.10
CA ILE A 80 -1.71 -7.91 7.48
C ILE A 80 -2.53 -6.85 8.22
N HIS A 81 -2.72 -7.01 9.53
CA HIS A 81 -3.27 -5.94 10.36
C HIS A 81 -2.26 -4.78 10.47
N PHE A 82 -2.73 -3.55 10.36
CA PHE A 82 -1.84 -2.37 10.31
C PHE A 82 -0.85 -2.28 11.49
N HIS A 83 -1.30 -2.52 12.72
CA HIS A 83 -0.42 -2.48 13.90
C HIS A 83 0.70 -3.54 13.85
N ARG A 84 0.44 -4.72 13.23
CA ARG A 84 1.48 -5.74 13.04
C ARG A 84 2.48 -5.34 11.97
N PHE A 85 2.01 -4.67 10.91
CA PHE A 85 2.87 -4.09 9.91
C PHE A 85 3.82 -3.07 10.52
N MET A 86 3.32 -2.15 11.35
CA MET A 86 4.18 -1.15 12.01
C MET A 86 5.20 -1.79 12.95
N ARG A 87 4.81 -2.80 13.73
CA ARG A 87 5.78 -3.57 14.55
C ARG A 87 6.88 -4.19 13.72
N ARG A 88 6.56 -4.77 12.56
CA ARG A 88 7.54 -5.32 11.63
C ARG A 88 8.48 -4.23 11.12
N VAL A 89 7.95 -3.08 10.68
CA VAL A 89 8.76 -1.95 10.20
C VAL A 89 9.73 -1.47 11.28
N HIS A 90 9.26 -1.24 12.51
CA HIS A 90 10.13 -0.81 13.61
C HIS A 90 11.20 -1.84 13.96
N HIS A 91 10.87 -3.14 13.93
CA HIS A 91 11.87 -4.19 14.11
C HIS A 91 12.95 -4.14 13.02
N GLU A 92 12.56 -4.05 11.75
CA GLU A 92 13.53 -3.98 10.66
C GLU A 92 14.36 -2.68 10.68
N LEU A 93 13.81 -1.58 11.17
CA LEU A 93 14.55 -0.33 11.36
C LEU A 93 15.58 -0.42 12.49
N ALA A 94 15.27 -1.14 13.57
CA ALA A 94 16.22 -1.35 14.67
C ALA A 94 17.48 -2.09 14.22
N ASP A 95 17.34 -3.02 13.27
CA ASP A 95 18.47 -3.76 12.68
C ASP A 95 19.30 -2.92 11.68
N LEU A 96 18.86 -1.70 11.37
CA LEU A 96 19.47 -0.80 10.38
C LEU A 96 19.99 0.50 11.00
N ASP A 97 20.31 0.48 12.30
CA ASP A 97 20.87 1.65 12.97
C ASP A 97 22.18 2.13 12.30
N GLY A 98 22.32 3.45 12.14
CA GLY A 98 23.42 4.07 11.41
C GLY A 98 23.39 3.95 9.88
N VAL A 99 22.43 3.21 9.30
CA VAL A 99 22.27 3.13 7.84
C VAL A 99 21.59 4.39 7.32
N LYS A 100 22.13 4.98 6.25
CA LYS A 100 21.49 6.13 5.59
C LYS A 100 20.18 5.70 4.92
N ASN A 101 19.11 6.43 5.20
CA ASN A 101 17.75 6.19 4.67
C ASN A 101 17.24 4.76 4.95
N PRO A 102 17.13 4.34 6.22
CA PRO A 102 16.80 2.95 6.55
C PRO A 102 15.40 2.53 6.09
N LEU A 103 14.44 3.47 6.03
CA LEU A 103 13.09 3.23 5.49
C LEU A 103 13.10 2.75 4.03
N GLU A 104 14.03 3.25 3.21
CA GLU A 104 14.17 2.79 1.81
C GLU A 104 14.54 1.31 1.76
N ARG A 105 15.40 0.85 2.67
CA ARG A 105 15.84 -0.55 2.73
C ARG A 105 14.73 -1.47 3.22
N VAL A 106 13.93 -1.00 4.17
CA VAL A 106 12.73 -1.70 4.64
C VAL A 106 11.70 -1.78 3.50
N ALA A 107 11.50 -0.69 2.77
CA ALA A 107 10.61 -0.66 1.60
C ALA A 107 11.09 -1.60 0.48
N ASP A 108 12.40 -1.69 0.23
CA ASP A 108 12.98 -2.64 -0.73
C ASP A 108 12.60 -4.09 -0.38
N LYS A 109 12.75 -4.47 0.90
CA LYS A 109 12.42 -5.81 1.39
C LYS A 109 10.92 -6.09 1.22
N ILE A 110 10.07 -5.18 1.70
CA ILE A 110 8.62 -5.35 1.62
C ILE A 110 8.14 -5.40 0.17
N ALA A 111 8.67 -4.54 -0.72
CA ALA A 111 8.27 -4.52 -2.12
C ALA A 111 8.77 -5.75 -2.92
N ALA A 112 9.87 -6.38 -2.48
CA ALA A 112 10.32 -7.66 -3.04
C ALA A 112 9.37 -8.81 -2.66
N GLU A 113 8.72 -8.73 -1.50
CA GLU A 113 7.74 -9.71 -1.05
C GLU A 113 6.34 -9.46 -1.63
N ALA A 114 5.91 -8.20 -1.70
CA ALA A 114 4.54 -7.84 -2.00
C ALA A 114 4.43 -6.62 -2.92
N SER A 115 3.75 -6.81 -4.04
CA SER A 115 3.32 -5.75 -4.96
C SER A 115 1.92 -5.20 -4.65
N LEU A 116 1.15 -5.95 -3.85
CA LEU A 116 -0.15 -5.57 -3.30
C LEU A 116 -0.11 -5.77 -1.78
N ILE A 117 -0.47 -4.73 -1.02
CA ILE A 117 -0.63 -4.81 0.42
C ILE A 117 -2.09 -4.54 0.78
N CYS A 118 -2.70 -5.47 1.51
CA CYS A 118 -4.04 -5.37 2.07
C CYS A 118 -3.94 -5.16 3.59
N PHE A 119 -4.18 -3.93 4.05
CA PHE A 119 -4.25 -3.62 5.48
C PHE A 119 -5.64 -3.84 6.05
N ASP A 120 -5.73 -4.73 7.03
CA ASP A 120 -6.91 -4.82 7.88
C ASP A 120 -6.79 -3.86 9.07
N GLU A 121 -7.93 -3.32 9.50
CA GLU A 121 -8.06 -2.47 10.69
C GLU A 121 -7.04 -1.31 10.70
N PHE A 122 -6.99 -0.56 9.61
CA PHE A 122 -6.11 0.58 9.46
C PHE A 122 -6.47 1.68 10.45
N PHE A 123 -5.66 1.82 11.50
CA PHE A 123 -5.85 2.82 12.55
C PHE A 123 -4.50 3.25 13.12
N VAL A 124 -4.32 4.57 13.27
CA VAL A 124 -3.09 5.17 13.80
C VAL A 124 -3.44 5.94 15.07
N SER A 125 -2.85 5.51 16.18
CA SER A 125 -2.95 6.20 17.48
C SER A 125 -1.60 6.52 18.10
N ASP A 126 -0.53 5.85 17.69
CA ASP A 126 0.81 6.03 18.23
C ASP A 126 1.57 7.12 17.46
N ILE A 127 2.29 7.99 18.19
CA ILE A 127 3.15 9.01 17.58
C ILE A 127 4.30 8.40 16.79
N THR A 128 4.90 7.32 17.29
CA THR A 128 6.05 6.66 16.66
C THR A 128 5.70 6.16 15.27
N ASP A 129 4.52 5.55 15.13
CA ASP A 129 3.97 5.11 13.84
C ASP A 129 3.68 6.31 12.93
N ALA A 130 3.01 7.33 13.48
CA ALA A 130 2.64 8.53 12.73
C ALA A 130 3.86 9.27 12.14
N MET A 131 5.00 9.29 12.85
CA MET A 131 6.19 10.01 12.41
C MET A 131 6.88 9.37 11.20
N ILE A 132 6.80 8.06 11.03
CA ILE A 132 7.49 7.35 9.94
C ILE A 132 6.58 6.98 8.77
N LEU A 133 5.26 7.02 8.98
CA LEU A 133 4.30 6.47 8.03
C LEU A 133 4.34 7.16 6.66
N ALA A 134 4.52 8.49 6.63
CA ALA A 134 4.62 9.23 5.38
C ALA A 134 5.79 8.73 4.52
N GLY A 135 6.98 8.64 5.10
CA GLY A 135 8.17 8.15 4.40
C GLY A 135 8.07 6.67 4.03
N MET A 136 7.44 5.86 4.89
CA MET A 136 7.19 4.45 4.58
C MET A 136 6.27 4.28 3.37
N PHE A 137 5.17 5.03 3.31
CA PHE A 137 4.25 4.99 2.17
C PHE A 137 4.85 5.57 0.91
N GLU A 138 5.54 6.69 0.97
CA GLU A 138 6.26 7.25 -0.17
C GLU A 138 7.21 6.20 -0.78
N ALA A 139 8.04 5.57 0.07
CA ALA A 139 8.99 4.55 -0.37
C ALA A 139 8.30 3.30 -0.98
N LEU A 140 7.16 2.86 -0.43
CA LEU A 140 6.40 1.73 -0.99
C LEU A 140 5.74 2.10 -2.34
N PHE A 141 5.14 3.28 -2.42
CA PHE A 141 4.47 3.75 -3.63
C PHE A 141 5.45 4.00 -4.77
N ASP A 142 6.65 4.53 -4.49
CA ASP A 142 7.71 4.69 -5.50
C ASP A 142 8.25 3.34 -6.03
N ARG A 143 8.07 2.26 -5.27
CA ARG A 143 8.33 0.87 -5.70
C ARG A 143 7.14 0.23 -6.43
N GLY A 144 6.06 0.97 -6.60
CA GLY A 144 4.88 0.54 -7.33
C GLY A 144 3.95 -0.38 -6.53
N VAL A 145 4.07 -0.42 -5.20
CA VAL A 145 3.19 -1.18 -4.31
C VAL A 145 1.79 -0.59 -4.34
N CYS A 146 0.78 -1.43 -4.57
CA CYS A 146 -0.63 -1.06 -4.49
C CYS A 146 -1.16 -1.26 -3.06
N LEU A 147 -1.98 -0.34 -2.57
CA LEU A 147 -2.57 -0.42 -1.22
C LEU A 147 -4.09 -0.64 -1.26
N VAL A 148 -4.57 -1.68 -0.58
CA VAL A 148 -5.98 -1.81 -0.20
C VAL A 148 -6.08 -1.76 1.33
N ALA A 149 -7.01 -0.98 1.87
CA ALA A 149 -7.15 -0.84 3.32
C ALA A 149 -8.61 -0.87 3.78
N THR A 150 -8.86 -1.41 4.97
CA THR A 150 -10.14 -1.29 5.68
C THR A 150 -9.96 -0.47 6.95
N SER A 151 -10.88 0.44 7.26
CA SER A 151 -10.85 1.24 8.49
C SER A 151 -12.25 1.58 9.01
N ASN A 152 -12.32 2.00 10.27
CA ASN A 152 -13.51 2.63 10.82
C ASN A 152 -13.45 4.16 10.75
N ILE A 153 -12.34 4.73 10.28
CA ILE A 153 -12.08 6.16 10.22
C ILE A 153 -11.75 6.53 8.78
N ALA A 154 -12.33 7.61 8.26
CA ALA A 154 -11.94 8.14 6.96
C ALA A 154 -10.47 8.62 6.98
N PRO A 155 -9.73 8.63 5.86
CA PRO A 155 -8.31 9.02 5.85
C PRO A 155 -8.03 10.36 6.54
N ASP A 156 -8.85 11.38 6.28
CA ASP A 156 -8.69 12.71 6.88
C ASP A 156 -8.93 12.73 8.39
N GLY A 157 -9.61 11.73 8.93
CA GLY A 157 -9.83 11.53 10.37
C GLY A 157 -8.73 10.73 11.06
N LEU A 158 -7.80 10.12 10.34
CA LEU A 158 -6.73 9.31 10.93
C LEU A 158 -5.81 10.16 11.80
N TYR A 159 -5.44 9.68 12.98
CA TYR A 159 -4.58 10.38 13.95
C TYR A 159 -5.10 11.76 14.35
N LYS A 160 -6.43 11.95 14.35
CA LYS A 160 -7.07 13.21 14.77
C LYS A 160 -6.68 13.50 16.22
N ASP A 161 -6.36 14.76 16.49
CA ASP A 161 -5.90 15.25 17.79
C ASP A 161 -4.58 14.63 18.30
N GLY A 162 -3.88 13.87 17.44
CA GLY A 162 -2.57 13.31 17.74
C GLY A 162 -1.48 14.37 17.87
N LEU A 163 -0.47 14.06 18.68
CA LEU A 163 0.66 14.96 18.92
C LEU A 163 1.42 15.24 17.62
N GLN A 164 1.65 16.52 17.31
CA GLN A 164 2.29 16.97 16.06
C GLN A 164 1.59 16.47 14.77
N ARG A 165 0.26 16.35 14.78
CA ARG A 165 -0.58 15.94 13.64
C ARG A 165 -0.18 16.55 12.28
N ALA A 166 0.31 17.80 12.25
CA ALA A 166 0.81 18.43 11.03
C ALA A 166 1.86 17.59 10.28
N ARG A 167 2.71 16.86 11.02
CA ARG A 167 3.72 15.94 10.45
C ARG A 167 3.12 14.66 9.87
N PHE A 168 1.90 14.31 10.25
CA PHE A 168 1.16 13.15 9.74
C PHE A 168 0.33 13.47 8.49
N LEU A 169 0.01 14.75 8.24
CA LEU A 169 -0.76 15.17 7.05
C LEU A 169 -0.18 14.67 5.71
N PRO A 170 1.16 14.62 5.52
CA PRO A 170 1.73 14.01 4.30
C PRO A 170 1.33 12.55 4.10
N ALA A 171 1.20 11.76 5.17
CA ALA A 171 0.75 10.36 5.07
C ALA A 171 -0.72 10.30 4.60
N ILE A 172 -1.59 11.17 5.13
CA ILE A 172 -2.98 11.28 4.68
C ILE A 172 -3.05 11.67 3.21
N ALA A 173 -2.24 12.65 2.79
CA ALA A 173 -2.17 13.07 1.39
C ALA A 173 -1.76 11.93 0.46
N LEU A 174 -0.77 11.11 0.86
CA LEU A 174 -0.36 9.93 0.11
C LEU A 174 -1.47 8.88 0.03
N ILE A 175 -2.19 8.60 1.13
CA ILE A 175 -3.34 7.68 1.10
C ILE A 175 -4.39 8.18 0.09
N ASN A 176 -4.78 9.46 0.18
CA ASN A 176 -5.80 10.04 -0.70
C ASN A 176 -5.35 10.08 -2.18
N ALA A 177 -4.06 10.27 -2.44
CA ALA A 177 -3.50 10.26 -3.79
C ALA A 177 -3.45 8.86 -4.41
N HIS A 178 -3.08 7.84 -3.61
CA HIS A 178 -2.85 6.48 -4.07
C HIS A 178 -4.03 5.53 -3.89
N THR A 179 -5.13 5.98 -3.27
CA THR A 179 -6.34 5.18 -3.10
C THR A 179 -7.60 5.92 -3.57
N GLU A 180 -8.62 5.16 -3.93
CA GLU A 180 -10.00 5.64 -4.02
C GLU A 180 -10.70 5.33 -2.68
N VAL A 181 -11.27 6.36 -2.05
CA VAL A 181 -11.91 6.25 -0.74
C VAL A 181 -13.38 5.87 -0.90
N LEU A 182 -13.80 4.79 -0.25
CA LEU A 182 -15.13 4.17 -0.37
C LEU A 182 -15.83 4.00 0.98
#